data_AF-A0A527X6K6-F1
#
_entry.id   AF-A0A527X6K6-F1
#
_cell.length_a   1.000
_cell.length_b   1.000
_cell.length_c   1.000
_cell.angle_alpha   90.00
_cell.angle_beta   90.00
_cell.angle_gamma   90.00
#
_symmetry.space_group_name_H-M   'P 1'
#
loop_
_entity.id
_entity.type
_entity.pdbx_description
1 polymer ?
#
loop_
_entity_poly.entity_id
_entity_poly.type
_entity_poly.pdbx_seq_one_letter_code
_entity_poly.pdbx_strand_id
1 'polypeptide(L)'
;ERMAHLLCELFIRLEAAGCTSDSSCEFPLTQTELGETLGMSTVHVNRTLQELRASNLIVLKDRTLTIPNLQALQDVALFNPNYLHLDREGRHLDANEE
;
A
#
# COMPACT_ATOMS: atom_id res chain seq x y z
N GLU A 1 10.17 -6.84 -2.97
CA GLU A 1 10.38 -5.38 -3.00
C GLU A 1 9.21 -4.63 -3.65
N ARG A 2 9.02 -4.64 -4.98
CA ARG A 2 7.98 -3.83 -5.68
C ARG A 2 6.55 -3.96 -5.12
N MET A 3 6.10 -5.19 -4.84
CA MET A 3 4.78 -5.43 -4.24
C MET A 3 4.65 -4.80 -2.84
N ALA A 4 5.62 -5.05 -1.96
CA ALA A 4 5.60 -4.51 -0.59
C ALA A 4 5.66 -2.97 -0.61
N HIS A 5 6.47 -2.40 -1.52
CA HIS A 5 6.53 -0.97 -1.75
C HIS A 5 5.18 -0.38 -2.18
N LEU A 6 4.51 -1.01 -3.17
CA LEU A 6 3.17 -0.60 -3.61
C LEU A 6 2.15 -0.64 -2.46
N LEU A 7 2.17 -1.69 -1.64
CA LEU A 7 1.25 -1.83 -0.51
C LEU A 7 1.50 -0.77 0.56
N CYS A 8 2.78 -0.47 0.89
CA CYS A 8 3.15 0.63 1.78
C CYS A 8 2.66 1.98 1.24
N GLU A 9 2.94 2.27 -0.02
CA GLU A 9 2.55 3.52 -0.68
C GLU A 9 1.04 3.72 -0.68
N LEU A 10 0.29 2.69 -1.09
CA LEU A 10 -1.17 2.75 -1.14
C LEU A 10 -1.75 2.98 0.26
N PHE A 11 -1.25 2.24 1.25
CA PHE A 11 -1.72 2.37 2.62
C PHE A 11 -1.49 3.79 3.17
N ILE A 12 -0.28 4.34 3.00
CA ILE A 12 0.05 5.69 3.47
C ILE A 12 -0.79 6.76 2.77
N ARG A 13 -1.04 6.62 1.47
CA ARG A 13 -1.90 7.56 0.73
C ARG A 13 -3.35 7.49 1.21
N LEU A 14 -3.87 6.29 1.46
CA LEU A 14 -5.21 6.10 1.99
C LEU A 14 -5.33 6.61 3.43
N GLU A 15 -4.28 6.42 4.25
CA GLU A 15 -4.21 6.95 5.61
C GLU A 15 -4.24 8.47 5.61
N ALA A 16 -3.43 9.12 4.76
CA ALA A 16 -3.44 10.57 4.59
C ALA A 16 -4.79 11.12 4.08
N ALA A 17 -5.54 10.32 3.32
CA ALA A 17 -6.88 10.66 2.85
C ALA A 17 -8.00 10.34 3.86
N GLY A 18 -7.70 9.77 5.03
CA GLY A 18 -8.69 9.34 6.01
C GLY A 18 -9.51 8.10 5.58
N CYS A 19 -9.00 7.32 4.63
CA CYS A 19 -9.65 6.14 4.05
C CYS A 19 -9.17 4.81 4.69
N THR A 20 -8.52 4.88 5.85
CA THR A 20 -8.10 3.72 6.65
C THR A 20 -8.97 3.57 7.89
N SER A 21 -9.10 2.33 8.35
CA SER A 21 -9.65 1.99 9.66
C SER A 21 -8.60 1.19 10.41
N ASP A 22 -8.02 1.79 11.44
CA ASP A 22 -6.85 1.27 12.15
C ASP A 22 -5.71 0.93 11.19
N SER A 23 -5.23 -0.31 11.22
CA SER A 23 -4.20 -0.85 10.34
C SER A 23 -4.75 -1.44 9.05
N SER A 24 -5.98 -1.07 8.63
CA SER A 24 -6.65 -1.67 7.49
C SER A 24 -7.20 -0.65 6.49
N CYS A 25 -7.28 -1.05 5.23
CA CYS A 25 -7.87 -0.26 4.16
C CYS A 25 -8.59 -1.15 3.14
N GLU A 26 -9.50 -0.56 2.36
CA GLU A 26 -10.05 -1.26 1.20
C GLU A 26 -8.94 -1.55 0.18
N PHE A 27 -8.95 -2.77 -0.36
CA PHE A 27 -7.99 -3.22 -1.36
C PHE A 27 -8.73 -4.03 -2.44
N PRO A 28 -9.36 -3.34 -3.42
CA PRO A 28 -10.21 -3.99 -4.42
C PRO A 28 -9.42 -4.65 -5.58
N LEU A 29 -8.09 -4.64 -5.54
CA LEU A 29 -7.23 -5.13 -6.62
C LEU A 29 -7.07 -6.66 -6.61
N THR A 30 -7.23 -7.26 -7.78
CA THR A 30 -6.98 -8.67 -8.06
C THR A 30 -5.50 -8.96 -8.31
N GLN A 31 -5.09 -10.23 -8.25
CA GLN A 31 -3.72 -10.64 -8.58
C GLN A 31 -3.35 -10.36 -10.04
N THR A 32 -4.34 -10.36 -10.95
CA THR A 32 -4.14 -10.03 -12.37
C THR A 32 -3.85 -8.55 -12.53
N GLU A 33 -4.67 -7.67 -11.96
CA GLU A 33 -4.47 -6.20 -12.01
C GLU A 33 -3.14 -5.80 -11.35
N LEU A 34 -2.77 -6.45 -10.24
CA LEU A 34 -1.46 -6.28 -9.62
C LEU A 34 -0.32 -6.71 -10.54
N GLY A 35 -0.51 -7.82 -11.28
CA GLY A 35 0.47 -8.30 -12.25
C GLY A 35 0.68 -7.30 -13.39
N GLU A 36 -0.40 -6.81 -13.97
CA GLU A 36 -0.37 -5.80 -15.04
C GLU A 36 0.28 -4.50 -14.56
N THR A 37 -0.08 -4.02 -13.37
CA THR A 37 0.45 -2.78 -12.78
C THR A 37 1.95 -2.88 -12.49
N LEU A 38 2.41 -4.03 -12.01
CA LEU A 38 3.80 -4.23 -11.58
C LEU A 38 4.70 -4.84 -12.66
N GLY A 39 4.15 -5.19 -13.83
CA GLY A 39 4.87 -5.95 -14.86
C GLY A 39 5.27 -7.35 -14.40
N MET A 40 4.48 -7.95 -13.49
CA MET A 40 4.72 -9.26 -12.90
C MET A 40 3.72 -10.29 -13.44
N SER A 41 4.13 -11.54 -13.60
CA SER A 41 3.16 -12.61 -13.88
C SER A 41 2.28 -12.87 -12.65
N THR A 42 1.04 -13.34 -12.86
CA THR A 42 0.10 -13.67 -11.77
C THR A 42 0.70 -14.69 -10.79
N VAL A 43 1.51 -15.65 -11.27
CA VAL A 43 2.20 -16.63 -10.41
C VAL A 43 3.25 -15.96 -9.53
N HIS A 44 3.98 -14.97 -10.05
CA HIS A 44 4.96 -14.21 -9.27
C HIS A 44 4.27 -13.30 -8.24
N VAL A 45 3.14 -12.68 -8.60
CA VAL A 45 2.27 -11.94 -7.68
C VAL A 45 1.80 -12.86 -6.55
N ASN A 46 1.27 -14.04 -6.89
CA ASN A 46 0.76 -15.01 -5.92
C ASN A 46 1.84 -15.41 -4.90
N ARG A 47 3.03 -15.79 -5.39
CA ARG A 47 4.17 -16.16 -4.55
C ARG A 47 4.57 -15.03 -3.61
N THR A 48 4.66 -13.81 -4.13
CA THR A 48 5.04 -12.64 -3.33
C THR A 48 4.00 -12.35 -2.23
N LEU A 49 2.70 -12.41 -2.55
CA LEU A 49 1.64 -12.25 -1.56
C LEU A 49 1.64 -13.37 -0.51
N GLN A 50 1.99 -14.61 -0.90
CA GLN A 50 2.15 -15.71 0.04
C GLN A 50 3.34 -15.48 0.99
N GLU A 51 4.48 -15.01 0.49
CA GLU A 51 5.67 -14.69 1.31
C GLU A 51 5.37 -13.59 2.34
N LEU A 52 4.65 -12.53 1.92
CA LEU A 52 4.25 -11.44 2.82
C LEU A 52 3.25 -11.91 3.89
N ARG A 53 2.31 -12.80 3.53
CA ARG A 53 1.38 -13.41 4.50
C ARG A 53 2.10 -14.34 5.47
N ALA A 54 3.02 -15.18 4.96
CA ALA A 54 3.79 -16.11 5.79
C ALA A 54 4.67 -15.36 6.82
N SER A 55 5.14 -14.18 6.46
CA SER A 55 5.90 -13.27 7.33
C SER A 55 5.01 -12.43 8.26
N ASN A 56 3.68 -12.64 8.27
CA ASN A 56 2.70 -11.84 9.01
C ASN A 56 2.75 -10.32 8.72
N LEU A 57 3.22 -9.94 7.53
CA LEU A 57 3.33 -8.53 7.13
C LEU A 57 2.03 -7.98 6.56
N ILE A 58 1.20 -8.86 5.99
CA ILE A 58 -0.11 -8.50 5.45
C ILE A 58 -1.16 -9.56 5.78
N VAL A 59 -2.40 -9.13 5.91
CA VAL A 59 -3.60 -9.96 5.80
C VAL A 59 -4.44 -9.41 4.65
N LEU A 60 -4.90 -10.28 3.77
CA LEU A 60 -5.78 -9.93 2.66
C LEU A 60 -7.01 -10.83 2.74
N LYS A 61 -8.14 -10.26 3.14
CA LYS A 61 -9.40 -10.98 3.35
C LYS A 61 -10.56 -10.06 2.98
N ASP A 62 -11.58 -10.59 2.30
CA ASP A 62 -12.82 -9.88 2.00
C ASP A 62 -12.62 -8.49 1.34
N ARG A 63 -11.63 -8.39 0.43
CA ARG A 63 -11.21 -7.13 -0.23
C ARG A 63 -10.64 -6.06 0.72
N THR A 64 -10.22 -6.46 1.91
CA THR A 64 -9.53 -5.62 2.89
C THR A 64 -8.06 -6.04 2.99
N LEU A 65 -7.17 -5.05 2.93
CA LEU A 65 -5.77 -5.19 3.29
C LEU A 65 -5.61 -4.73 4.74
N THR A 66 -5.03 -5.58 5.58
CA THR A 66 -4.58 -5.22 6.92
C THR A 66 -3.07 -5.35 6.99
N ILE A 67 -2.40 -4.35 7.53
CA ILE A 67 -0.94 -4.30 7.71
C ILE A 67 -0.65 -4.26 9.22
N PRO A 68 -0.48 -5.41 9.90
CA PRO A 68 -0.38 -5.47 11.36
C PRO A 68 0.80 -4.66 11.93
N ASN A 69 1.87 -4.53 11.15
CA ASN A 69 3.04 -3.74 11.49
C ASN A 69 3.55 -3.03 10.24
N LEU A 70 3.15 -1.78 10.06
CA LEU A 70 3.54 -0.96 8.92
C LEU A 70 5.06 -0.77 8.84
N GLN A 71 5.73 -0.57 9.98
CA GLN A 71 7.18 -0.40 10.03
C GLN A 71 7.89 -1.65 9.49
N ALA A 72 7.49 -2.84 9.93
CA ALA A 72 8.10 -4.09 9.45
C ALA A 72 7.88 -4.31 7.94
N LEU A 73 6.72 -3.92 7.40
CA LEU A 73 6.47 -3.99 5.96
C LEU A 73 7.35 -2.99 5.20
N GLN A 74 7.53 -1.77 5.73
CA GLN A 74 8.42 -0.76 5.13
C GLN A 74 9.87 -1.24 5.08
N ASP A 75 10.36 -1.88 6.14
CA ASP A 75 11.72 -2.41 6.21
C ASP A 75 11.96 -3.47 5.12
N VAL A 76 11.00 -4.39 4.92
CA VAL A 76 11.06 -5.41 3.87
C VAL A 76 10.89 -4.82 2.46
N ALA A 77 10.16 -3.72 2.35
CA ALA A 77 9.98 -2.98 1.11
C ALA A 77 11.18 -2.11 0.73
N LEU A 78 12.17 -1.94 1.63
CA LEU A 78 13.19 -0.90 1.54
C LEU A 78 12.58 0.49 1.27
N PHE A 79 11.39 0.70 1.84
CA PHE A 79 10.55 1.84 1.54
C PHE A 79 10.97 3.06 2.36
N ASN A 80 11.12 4.21 1.70
CA ASN A 80 11.41 5.48 2.36
C ASN A 80 10.27 6.48 2.12
N PRO A 81 9.40 6.76 3.12
CA PRO A 81 8.25 7.65 2.94
C PRO A 81 8.60 9.07 2.48
N ASN A 82 9.85 9.50 2.63
CA ASN A 82 10.30 10.84 2.21
C ASN A 82 10.14 11.09 0.70
N TYR A 83 10.03 10.06 -0.15
CA TYR A 83 9.75 10.27 -1.58
C TYR A 83 8.30 10.69 -1.85
N LEU A 84 7.36 10.42 -0.93
CA LEU A 84 5.94 10.67 -1.16
C LEU A 84 5.57 12.17 -1.16
N HIS A 85 6.48 13.06 -0.72
CA HIS A 85 6.26 14.52 -0.69
C HIS A 85 4.87 14.94 -0.15
N LEU A 86 4.32 14.20 0.82
CA LEU A 86 2.96 14.41 1.36
C LEU A 86 2.76 15.83 1.93
N ASP A 87 3.85 16.51 2.29
CA ASP A 87 3.85 17.90 2.75
C ASP A 87 3.56 18.95 1.66
N ARG A 88 3.48 18.57 0.38
CA ARG A 88 3.29 19.52 -0.74
C ARG A 88 1.87 19.50 -1.31
N GLU A 89 1.12 18.41 -1.17
CA GLU A 89 -0.22 18.27 -1.75
C GLU A 89 -1.33 18.89 -0.89
N GLY A 90 -1.10 19.06 0.43
CA GLY A 90 -2.07 19.67 1.34
C GLY A 90 -2.18 21.20 1.34
N ARG A 91 -1.34 21.93 0.57
CA ARG A 91 -1.31 23.42 0.59
C ARG A 91 -1.82 24.09 -0.69
N HIS A 92 -2.48 23.37 -1.59
CA HIS A 92 -2.95 23.93 -2.86
C HIS A 92 -4.47 23.85 -3.09
N LEU A 93 -5.25 23.46 -2.08
CA LEU A 93 -6.72 23.42 -2.16
C LEU A 93 -7.42 24.59 -1.42
N ASP A 94 -6.69 25.45 -0.73
CA ASP A 94 -7.25 26.62 0.00
C ASP A 94 -7.04 27.97 -0.73
N ALA A 95 -6.86 27.96 -2.05
CA ALA A 95 -6.70 29.20 -2.83
C ALA A 95 -7.89 29.43 -3.77
N ASN A 96 -9.09 29.40 -3.22
CA ASN A 96 -10.26 29.99 -3.88
C ASN A 96 -11.35 30.38 -2.87
N GLU A 97 -11.03 31.28 -1.95
CA GLU A 97 -12.01 32.18 -1.35
C GLU A 97 -11.43 33.61 -1.34
N GLU A 98 -12.13 34.48 -2.08
CA GLU A 98 -12.05 35.95 -2.23
C GLU A 98 -10.93 36.57 -3.09
#